data_AF-M7S0N2-F1
#
_entry.id   AF-M7S0N2-F1
#
_cell.length_a   1.000
_cell.length_b   1.000
_cell.length_c   1.000
_cell.angle_alpha   90.00
_cell.angle_beta   90.00
_cell.angle_gamma   90.00
#
_symmetry.space_group_name_H-M   'P 1'
#
loop_
_entity.id
_entity.type
_entity.pdbx_description
1 polymer ?
#
loop_
_entity_poly.entity_id
_entity_poly.type
_entity_poly.pdbx_seq_one_letter_code
_entity_poly.pdbx_strand_id
1 'polypeptide(L)'
;MVELDTEGNVLRVIPSDGDHDFEAIEYLGGNRYALSRERERTLTTHCIDSSTTVLPPATYSLTLDVNRHSDNAGFEGLAQGRGEHALMVAQEKKPLRLYVTDQSPDALSVSDSLTHRASLPWFLKDISGLHYDRNNGLLYVLSHESDVVVVSDLDGGRKVMSLRRGHYGLRRDIPQAEGIASDDRDTLWIVSEPNLFYRFTRTASS
;
A
#
# COMPACT_ATOMS: atom_id res chain seq x y z
N MET A 1 9.62 6.77 8.88
CA MET A 1 9.65 6.55 7.41
C MET A 1 11.10 6.47 6.93
N VAL A 2 11.36 5.65 5.93
CA VAL A 2 12.64 5.55 5.24
C VAL A 2 12.40 5.81 3.75
N GLU A 3 13.19 6.67 3.13
CA GLU A 3 13.19 6.87 1.69
C GLU A 3 14.35 6.11 1.06
N LEU A 4 14.04 5.37 0.00
CA LEU A 4 14.99 4.57 -0.76
C LEU A 4 15.06 5.07 -2.20
N ASP A 5 16.22 4.90 -2.84
CA ASP A 5 16.28 4.93 -4.30
C ASP A 5 15.74 3.62 -4.91
N THR A 6 15.66 3.57 -6.25
CA THR A 6 15.16 2.40 -6.99
C THR A 6 16.07 1.17 -6.95
N GLU A 7 17.29 1.31 -6.41
CA GLU A 7 18.24 0.22 -6.16
C GLU A 7 18.18 -0.28 -4.69
N GLY A 8 17.37 0.35 -3.85
CA GLY A 8 17.21 0.00 -2.43
C GLY A 8 18.22 0.68 -1.50
N ASN A 9 18.96 1.69 -1.97
CA ASN A 9 19.85 2.47 -1.10
C ASN A 9 19.05 3.48 -0.29
N VAL A 10 19.36 3.61 1.00
CA VAL A 10 18.72 4.60 1.88
C VAL A 10 19.19 6.00 1.51
N LEU A 11 18.24 6.86 1.14
CA LEU A 11 18.45 8.28 0.86
C LEU A 11 18.30 9.13 2.13
N ARG A 12 17.23 8.87 2.89
CA ARG A 12 16.94 9.56 4.15
C ARG A 12 16.08 8.73 5.08
N VAL A 13 16.18 9.03 6.37
CA VAL A 13 15.29 8.51 7.41
C VAL A 13 14.61 9.69 8.08
N ILE A 14 13.28 9.66 8.11
CA ILE A 14 12.45 10.68 8.75
C ILE A 14 11.78 10.02 9.96
N PRO A 15 12.23 10.31 11.20
CA PRO A 15 11.58 9.85 12.40
C PRO A 15 10.22 10.53 12.59
N SER A 16 9.30 9.85 13.27
CA SER A 16 8.10 10.47 13.82
C SER A 16 8.31 10.84 15.30
N ASP A 17 7.58 11.83 15.79
CA ASP A 17 7.61 12.19 17.21
C ASP A 17 6.66 11.29 18.01
N GLY A 18 7.19 10.24 18.63
CA GLY A 18 6.39 9.29 19.43
C GLY A 18 6.01 8.00 18.70
N ASP A 19 5.29 7.14 19.42
CA ASP A 19 4.82 5.84 18.94
C ASP A 19 3.47 6.01 18.25
N HIS A 20 3.43 5.69 16.95
CA HIS A 20 2.31 6.02 16.10
C HIS A 20 1.71 4.87 15.30
N ASP A 21 2.27 3.65 15.39
CA ASP A 21 1.76 2.44 14.72
C ASP A 21 1.40 2.68 13.25
N PHE A 22 2.36 3.25 12.52
CA PHE A 22 2.21 3.56 11.10
C PHE A 22 2.48 2.31 10.27
N GLU A 23 1.50 1.88 9.48
CA GLU A 23 1.61 0.63 8.70
C GLU A 23 1.73 0.87 7.19
N ALA A 24 1.01 1.87 6.66
CA ALA A 24 1.03 2.17 5.22
C ALA A 24 1.35 3.64 4.94
N ILE A 25 1.98 3.88 3.79
CA ILE A 25 2.25 5.21 3.25
C ILE A 25 1.94 5.24 1.76
N GLU A 26 1.29 6.31 1.28
CA GLU A 26 0.98 6.52 -0.14
C GLU A 26 1.30 7.96 -0.56
N TYR A 27 1.97 8.13 -1.70
CA TYR A 27 2.25 9.44 -2.26
C TYR A 27 1.05 9.99 -3.05
N LEU A 28 0.56 11.16 -2.66
CA LEU A 28 -0.63 11.78 -3.23
C LEU A 28 -0.31 12.87 -4.27
N GLY A 29 0.97 13.13 -4.53
CA GLY A 29 1.42 14.24 -5.37
C GLY A 29 1.63 15.54 -4.60
N GLY A 30 2.60 16.35 -5.05
CA GLY A 30 2.86 17.68 -4.50
C GLY A 30 3.39 17.65 -3.07
N ASN A 31 4.33 16.75 -2.78
CA ASN A 31 4.90 16.53 -1.44
C ASN A 31 3.89 16.07 -0.38
N ARG A 32 2.70 15.60 -0.77
CA ARG A 32 1.70 15.08 0.17
C ARG A 32 1.73 13.57 0.23
N TYR A 33 1.56 13.05 1.44
CA TYR A 33 1.55 11.62 1.72
C TYR A 33 0.39 11.29 2.65
N ALA A 34 -0.36 10.24 2.33
CA ALA A 34 -1.30 9.62 3.25
C ALA A 34 -0.59 8.53 4.05
N LEU A 35 -0.77 8.52 5.36
CA LEU A 35 -0.27 7.49 6.26
C LEU A 35 -1.45 6.85 6.99
N SER A 36 -1.45 5.52 7.11
CA SER A 36 -2.39 4.81 7.97
C SER A 36 -1.82 4.62 9.37
N ARG A 37 -2.69 4.66 10.37
CA ARG A 37 -2.37 4.30 11.75
C ARG A 37 -3.29 3.16 12.17
N GLU A 38 -2.73 1.99 12.43
CA GLU A 38 -3.50 0.77 12.66
C GLU A 38 -4.37 0.89 13.91
N ARG A 39 -3.76 1.14 15.08
CA ARG A 39 -4.45 1.23 16.37
C ARG A 39 -5.58 2.26 16.37
N GLU A 40 -5.33 3.46 15.85
CA GLU A 40 -6.33 4.53 15.82
C GLU A 40 -7.33 4.40 14.67
N ARG A 41 -7.06 3.53 13.69
CA ARG A 41 -7.86 3.39 12.45
C ARG A 41 -8.04 4.73 11.75
N THR A 42 -6.95 5.48 11.69
CA THR A 42 -6.94 6.82 11.09
C THR A 42 -6.07 6.84 9.85
N LEU A 43 -6.51 7.62 8.87
CA LEU A 43 -5.71 8.05 7.75
C LEU A 43 -5.35 9.50 7.98
N THR A 44 -4.06 9.80 7.89
CA THR A 44 -3.52 11.13 8.14
C THR A 44 -2.76 11.61 6.91
N THR A 45 -2.93 12.88 6.55
CA THR A 45 -2.20 13.48 5.43
C THR A 45 -1.09 14.37 5.98
N HIS A 46 0.12 14.22 5.43
CA HIS A 46 1.31 14.96 5.82
C HIS A 46 1.98 15.58 4.60
N CYS A 47 2.56 16.76 4.77
CA CYS A 47 3.41 17.39 3.76
C CYS A 47 4.88 17.08 4.06
N ILE A 48 5.54 16.28 3.22
CA ILE A 48 6.95 15.90 3.37
C ILE A 48 7.70 16.38 2.12
N ASP A 49 8.56 17.37 2.30
CA ASP A 49 9.42 17.92 1.25
C ASP A 49 10.90 17.55 1.48
N SER A 50 11.80 18.05 0.63
CA SER A 50 13.24 17.78 0.73
C SER A 50 13.91 18.34 1.99
N SER A 51 13.28 19.28 2.69
CA SER A 51 13.78 19.86 3.93
C SER A 51 13.28 19.15 5.19
N THR A 52 12.32 18.23 5.04
CA THR A 52 11.68 17.53 6.16
C THR A 52 12.65 16.55 6.82
N THR A 53 12.96 16.80 8.09
CA THR A 53 13.86 15.96 8.91
C THR A 53 13.15 15.19 10.03
N VAL A 54 11.90 15.54 10.34
CA VAL A 54 11.01 14.86 11.29
C VAL A 54 9.61 14.90 10.67
N LEU A 55 8.80 13.85 10.86
CA LEU A 55 7.44 13.80 10.33
C LEU A 55 6.64 14.99 10.89
N PRO A 56 6.14 15.90 10.04
CA PRO A 56 5.36 17.04 10.51
C PRO A 56 3.98 16.59 11.00
N PRO A 57 3.28 17.41 11.78
CA PRO A 57 1.89 17.14 12.16
C PRO A 57 0.99 16.91 10.94
N ALA A 58 -0.03 16.08 11.11
CA ALA A 58 -1.02 15.84 10.07
C ALA A 58 -1.78 17.13 9.74
N THR A 59 -1.94 17.42 8.46
CA THR A 59 -2.79 18.52 7.97
C THR A 59 -4.26 18.12 7.96
N TYR A 60 -4.53 16.84 7.73
CA TYR A 60 -5.86 16.24 7.72
C TYR A 60 -5.84 14.88 8.41
N SER A 61 -6.94 14.53 9.06
CA SER A 61 -7.12 13.24 9.72
C SER A 61 -8.54 12.74 9.50
N LEU A 62 -8.65 11.51 9.02
CA LEU A 62 -9.89 10.80 8.83
C LEU A 62 -9.90 9.58 9.71
N THR A 63 -10.89 9.49 10.60
CA THR A 63 -11.18 8.24 11.32
C THR A 63 -12.21 7.46 10.53
N LEU A 64 -11.88 6.22 10.17
CA LEU A 64 -12.80 5.35 9.47
C LEU A 64 -13.69 4.61 10.48
N ASP A 65 -14.98 4.95 10.53
CA ASP A 65 -15.95 4.27 11.41
C ASP A 65 -16.44 2.96 10.79
N VAL A 66 -15.51 2.03 10.58
CA VAL A 66 -15.80 0.72 10.02
C VAL A 66 -15.69 -0.33 11.11
N ASN A 67 -16.84 -0.90 11.47
CA ASN A 67 -16.99 -2.13 12.26
C ASN A 67 -16.01 -2.22 13.47
N ARG A 68 -16.21 -1.32 14.43
CA ARG A 68 -15.39 -1.16 15.67
C ARG A 68 -15.26 -2.42 16.54
N HIS A 69 -15.95 -3.51 16.23
CA HIS A 69 -16.06 -4.70 17.08
C HIS A 69 -15.00 -5.79 16.84
N SER A 70 -14.11 -5.65 15.84
CA SER A 70 -13.02 -6.61 15.62
C SER A 70 -11.67 -5.95 15.86
N ASP A 71 -10.84 -6.56 16.71
CA ASP A 71 -9.45 -6.16 16.98
C ASP A 71 -8.51 -6.42 15.79
N ASN A 72 -8.98 -7.10 14.74
CA ASN A 72 -8.22 -7.48 13.54
C ASN A 72 -8.52 -6.56 12.33
N ALA A 73 -8.62 -5.25 12.52
CA ALA A 73 -9.11 -4.32 11.50
C ALA A 73 -8.14 -3.16 11.21
N GLY A 74 -6.83 -3.42 11.31
CA GLY A 74 -5.78 -2.51 10.85
C GLY A 74 -5.86 -2.22 9.35
N PHE A 75 -5.38 -1.04 8.97
CA PHE A 75 -5.31 -0.60 7.58
C PHE A 75 -3.86 -0.68 7.11
N GLU A 76 -3.55 -1.71 6.33
CA GLU A 76 -2.17 -2.07 5.93
C GLU A 76 -1.84 -1.66 4.50
N GLY A 77 -2.86 -1.34 3.69
CA GLY A 77 -2.66 -1.01 2.29
C GLY A 77 -3.30 0.31 1.92
N LEU A 78 -2.52 1.20 1.34
CA LEU A 78 -2.98 2.43 0.71
C LEU A 78 -2.53 2.44 -0.75
N ALA A 79 -3.39 2.96 -1.63
CA ALA A 79 -3.02 3.20 -3.03
C ALA A 79 -3.83 4.35 -3.61
N GLN A 80 -3.18 5.26 -4.33
CA GLN A 80 -3.87 6.28 -5.10
C GLN A 80 -4.63 5.63 -6.25
N GLY A 81 -5.94 5.79 -6.27
CA GLY A 81 -6.82 5.22 -7.28
C GLY A 81 -6.81 5.97 -8.61
N ARG A 82 -7.79 5.63 -9.47
CA ARG A 82 -7.87 6.16 -10.83
C ARG A 82 -8.23 7.65 -10.89
N GLY A 83 -9.17 8.10 -10.04
CA GLY A 83 -9.57 9.51 -9.96
C GLY A 83 -8.50 10.36 -9.30
N GLU A 84 -8.49 11.67 -9.56
CA GLU A 84 -7.49 12.59 -8.99
C GLU A 84 -7.43 12.57 -7.46
N HIS A 85 -8.55 12.26 -6.83
CA HIS A 85 -8.70 12.20 -5.37
C HIS A 85 -9.05 10.80 -4.88
N ALA A 86 -8.99 9.80 -5.76
CA ALA A 86 -9.32 8.45 -5.35
C ALA A 86 -8.22 7.91 -4.43
N LEU A 87 -8.58 7.47 -3.23
CA LEU A 87 -7.71 6.72 -2.34
C LEU A 87 -8.35 5.36 -2.07
N MET A 88 -7.59 4.31 -2.29
CA MET A 88 -7.95 2.94 -1.94
C MET A 88 -7.33 2.58 -0.59
N VAL A 89 -8.11 1.91 0.26
CA VAL A 89 -7.72 1.53 1.62
C VAL A 89 -8.04 0.05 1.82
N ALA A 90 -7.03 -0.74 2.15
CA ALA A 90 -7.17 -2.17 2.42
C ALA A 90 -7.24 -2.44 3.92
N GLN A 91 -8.13 -3.32 4.32
CA GLN A 91 -8.18 -3.89 5.66
C GLN A 91 -7.45 -5.25 5.65
N GLU A 92 -6.50 -5.46 6.58
CA GLU A 92 -5.58 -6.60 6.56
C GLU A 92 -6.29 -7.95 6.61
N LYS A 93 -7.14 -8.15 7.64
CA LYS A 93 -7.64 -9.46 8.03
C LYS A 93 -9.11 -9.61 7.73
N LYS A 94 -9.56 -10.87 7.78
CA LYS A 94 -10.89 -11.29 7.37
C LYS A 94 -12.01 -10.59 8.16
N PRO A 95 -13.08 -10.16 7.48
CA PRO A 95 -13.24 -10.19 6.03
C PRO A 95 -12.32 -9.18 5.34
N LEU A 96 -11.57 -9.63 4.32
CA LEU A 96 -10.73 -8.75 3.53
C LEU A 96 -11.63 -7.75 2.81
N ARG A 97 -11.29 -6.47 2.90
CA ARG A 97 -12.07 -5.40 2.30
C ARG A 97 -11.14 -4.39 1.67
N LEU A 98 -11.55 -3.93 0.49
CA LEU A 98 -10.96 -2.80 -0.17
C LEU A 98 -12.02 -1.71 -0.25
N TYR A 99 -11.68 -0.58 0.33
CA TYR A 99 -12.51 0.60 0.33
C TYR A 99 -11.95 1.62 -0.64
N VAL A 100 -12.83 2.43 -1.23
CA VAL A 100 -12.43 3.57 -2.04
C VAL A 100 -13.18 4.80 -1.56
N THR A 101 -12.43 5.88 -1.37
CA THR A 101 -12.94 7.25 -1.24
C THR A 101 -12.47 8.06 -2.44
N ASP A 102 -13.31 8.94 -2.96
CA ASP A 102 -13.01 9.90 -4.02
C ASP A 102 -12.92 11.34 -3.49
N GLN A 103 -12.94 11.49 -2.17
CA GLN A 103 -12.83 12.78 -1.52
C GLN A 103 -11.39 13.28 -1.60
N SER A 104 -11.24 14.59 -1.81
CA SER A 104 -9.93 15.22 -1.73
C SER A 104 -9.29 14.85 -0.39
N PRO A 105 -8.00 14.47 -0.36
CA PRO A 105 -7.26 14.31 0.89
C PRO A 105 -7.40 15.52 1.83
N ASP A 106 -7.62 16.70 1.22
CA ASP A 106 -7.80 17.99 1.90
C ASP A 106 -9.24 18.23 2.44
N ALA A 107 -10.15 17.28 2.22
CA ALA A 107 -11.56 17.36 2.62
C ALA A 107 -12.09 16.06 3.26
N LEU A 108 -11.22 15.08 3.53
CA LEU A 108 -11.59 13.79 4.10
C LEU A 108 -12.35 14.02 5.43
N SER A 109 -13.64 13.68 5.45
CA SER A 109 -14.54 13.88 6.58
C SER A 109 -14.94 12.55 7.21
N VAL A 110 -15.22 12.55 8.52
CA VAL A 110 -15.49 11.33 9.33
C VAL A 110 -16.64 10.46 8.78
N SER A 111 -17.49 10.98 7.90
CA SER A 111 -18.63 10.25 7.32
C SER A 111 -18.48 9.88 5.84
N ASP A 112 -17.26 9.85 5.29
CA ASP A 112 -17.07 9.57 3.88
C ASP A 112 -17.48 8.12 3.55
N SER A 113 -18.40 7.98 2.61
CA SER A 113 -18.98 6.70 2.20
C SER A 113 -17.93 5.87 1.45
N LEU A 114 -17.16 5.09 2.19
CA LEU A 114 -16.29 4.08 1.62
C LEU A 114 -17.11 3.09 0.80
N THR A 115 -16.87 3.07 -0.51
CA THR A 115 -17.51 2.07 -1.37
C THR A 115 -16.69 0.80 -1.34
N HIS A 116 -17.30 -0.32 -0.92
CA HIS A 116 -16.66 -1.63 -1.00
C HIS A 116 -16.39 -1.96 -2.46
N ARG A 117 -15.12 -2.10 -2.82
CA ARG A 117 -14.71 -2.41 -4.18
C ARG A 117 -14.04 -3.78 -4.21
N ALA A 118 -14.43 -4.56 -5.22
CA ALA A 118 -13.86 -5.85 -5.59
C ALA A 118 -14.14 -7.03 -4.65
N SER A 119 -14.44 -8.17 -5.27
CA SER A 119 -14.32 -9.49 -4.66
C SER A 119 -12.85 -9.90 -4.72
N LEU A 120 -12.15 -9.83 -3.59
CA LEU A 120 -10.79 -10.36 -3.50
C LEU A 120 -10.81 -11.89 -3.70
N PRO A 121 -9.74 -12.49 -4.26
CA PRO A 121 -9.67 -13.94 -4.40
C PRO A 121 -9.83 -14.63 -3.04
N TRP A 122 -10.64 -15.70 -2.99
CA TRP A 122 -10.96 -16.42 -1.76
C TRP A 122 -9.75 -17.04 -1.06
N PHE A 123 -8.64 -17.26 -1.79
CA PHE A 123 -7.41 -17.84 -1.28
C PHE A 123 -6.52 -16.82 -0.55
N LEU A 124 -6.76 -15.51 -0.72
CA LEU A 124 -6.03 -14.49 0.03
C LEU A 124 -6.41 -14.61 1.51
N LYS A 125 -5.39 -14.66 2.36
CA LYS A 125 -5.55 -14.72 3.82
C LYS A 125 -5.49 -13.34 4.45
N ASP A 126 -4.69 -12.45 3.88
CA ASP A 126 -4.41 -11.08 4.31
C ASP A 126 -4.21 -10.13 3.10
N ILE A 127 -4.13 -8.83 3.39
CA ILE A 127 -3.54 -7.82 2.50
C ILE A 127 -2.46 -7.10 3.29
N SER A 128 -1.23 -7.20 2.81
CA SER A 128 -0.05 -6.58 3.42
C SER A 128 0.53 -5.44 2.56
N GLY A 129 -0.09 -5.14 1.42
CA GLY A 129 0.34 -4.03 0.57
C GLY A 129 -0.57 -3.84 -0.62
N LEU A 130 -0.65 -2.60 -1.10
CA LEU A 130 -1.51 -2.20 -2.19
C LEU A 130 -0.77 -1.25 -3.12
N HIS A 131 -0.94 -1.42 -4.42
CA HIS A 131 -0.47 -0.44 -5.40
C HIS A 131 -1.42 -0.40 -6.59
N TYR A 132 -1.68 0.80 -7.12
CA TYR A 132 -2.49 0.97 -8.32
C TYR A 132 -1.69 1.69 -9.40
N ASP A 133 -1.41 0.98 -10.48
CA ASP A 133 -0.79 1.54 -11.66
C ASP A 133 -1.87 2.23 -12.51
N ARG A 134 -1.88 3.57 -12.47
CA ARG A 134 -2.85 4.40 -13.19
C ARG A 134 -2.67 4.35 -14.71
N ASN A 135 -1.46 4.08 -15.20
CA ASN A 135 -1.15 4.07 -16.63
C ASN A 135 -1.74 2.83 -17.28
N ASN A 136 -1.57 1.66 -16.64
CA ASN A 136 -2.07 0.39 -17.15
C ASN A 136 -3.43 -0.02 -16.56
N GLY A 137 -3.92 0.70 -15.55
CA GLY A 137 -5.17 0.41 -14.88
C GLY A 137 -5.14 -0.89 -14.05
N LEU A 138 -3.98 -1.22 -13.48
CA LEU A 138 -3.75 -2.47 -12.77
C LEU A 138 -3.73 -2.26 -11.25
N LEU A 139 -4.48 -3.09 -10.53
CA LEU A 139 -4.42 -3.17 -9.07
C LEU A 139 -3.53 -4.34 -8.65
N TYR A 140 -2.50 -4.03 -7.88
CA TYR A 140 -1.61 -4.99 -7.25
C TYR A 140 -2.01 -5.13 -5.79
N VAL A 141 -2.30 -6.36 -5.37
CA VAL A 141 -2.58 -6.73 -3.99
C VAL A 141 -1.49 -7.67 -3.53
N LEU A 142 -0.70 -7.24 -2.55
CA LEU A 142 0.32 -8.05 -1.89
C LEU A 142 -0.31 -8.76 -0.68
N SER A 143 0.02 -10.04 -0.51
CA SER A 143 -0.42 -10.85 0.63
C SER A 143 0.77 -11.63 1.16
N HIS A 144 1.19 -11.27 2.36
CA HIS A 144 2.26 -11.95 3.08
C HIS A 144 1.84 -13.38 3.41
N GLU A 145 0.72 -13.59 4.09
CA GLU A 145 0.34 -14.93 4.56
C GLU A 145 0.00 -15.93 3.43
N SER A 146 -0.21 -15.42 2.21
CA SER A 146 -0.47 -16.23 1.02
C SER A 146 0.73 -16.37 0.09
N ASP A 147 1.86 -15.69 0.37
CA ASP A 147 3.07 -15.64 -0.46
C ASP A 147 2.82 -15.26 -1.93
N VAL A 148 1.94 -14.28 -2.19
CA VAL A 148 1.57 -13.89 -3.56
C VAL A 148 1.39 -12.39 -3.75
N VAL A 149 1.60 -11.95 -4.98
CA VAL A 149 1.03 -10.73 -5.55
C VAL A 149 -0.09 -11.11 -6.50
N VAL A 150 -1.27 -10.53 -6.30
CA VAL A 150 -2.40 -10.63 -7.23
C VAL A 150 -2.49 -9.34 -8.03
N VAL A 151 -2.41 -9.44 -9.35
CA VAL A 151 -2.59 -8.31 -10.26
C VAL A 151 -3.96 -8.45 -10.92
N SER A 152 -4.81 -7.44 -10.78
CA SER A 152 -6.13 -7.41 -11.39
C SER A 152 -6.27 -6.21 -12.30
N ASP A 153 -6.78 -6.43 -13.51
CA ASP A 153 -7.18 -5.35 -14.41
C ASP A 153 -8.62 -4.89 -14.14
N LEU A 154 -9.02 -3.78 -14.77
CA LEU A 154 -10.38 -3.24 -14.67
C LEU A 154 -11.45 -4.12 -15.36
N ASP A 155 -11.03 -5.01 -16.26
CA ASP A 155 -11.91 -5.89 -17.05
C ASP A 155 -12.18 -7.23 -16.33
N GLY A 156 -11.62 -7.40 -15.12
CA GLY A 156 -11.82 -8.56 -14.26
C GLY A 156 -10.81 -9.69 -14.47
N GLY A 157 -9.85 -9.51 -15.38
CA GLY A 157 -8.70 -10.38 -15.54
C GLY A 157 -7.80 -10.35 -14.32
N ARG A 158 -7.23 -11.51 -13.97
CA ARG A 158 -6.35 -11.65 -12.79
C ARG A 158 -5.14 -12.49 -13.14
N LYS A 159 -3.98 -12.07 -12.63
CA LYS A 159 -2.72 -12.81 -12.64
C LYS A 159 -2.21 -12.95 -11.21
N VAL A 160 -1.51 -14.04 -10.95
CA VAL A 160 -0.93 -14.34 -9.64
C VAL A 160 0.56 -14.60 -9.80
N MET A 161 1.36 -13.85 -9.05
CA MET A 161 2.81 -14.01 -8.94
C MET A 161 3.12 -14.62 -7.57
N SER A 162 3.72 -15.81 -7.56
CA SER A 162 4.21 -16.44 -6.32
C SER A 162 5.51 -15.81 -5.85
N LEU A 163 5.61 -15.58 -4.55
CA LEU A 163 6.79 -15.05 -3.86
C LEU A 163 7.66 -16.17 -3.25
N ARG A 164 7.47 -17.41 -3.71
CA ARG A 164 8.21 -18.58 -3.23
C ARG A 164 9.47 -18.85 -4.06
N ARG A 165 10.45 -19.49 -3.42
CA ARG A 165 11.69 -19.99 -4.01
C ARG A 165 11.40 -20.76 -5.30
N GLY A 166 12.18 -20.46 -6.34
CA GLY A 166 12.10 -21.09 -7.64
C GLY A 166 11.16 -20.36 -8.62
N HIS A 167 10.36 -19.41 -8.16
CA HIS A 167 9.54 -18.56 -9.01
C HIS A 167 10.23 -17.22 -9.27
N TYR A 168 10.12 -16.71 -10.50
CA TYR A 168 10.60 -15.36 -10.88
C TYR A 168 12.06 -15.06 -10.48
N GLY A 169 12.92 -16.08 -10.48
CA GLY A 169 14.34 -15.96 -10.13
C GLY A 169 14.64 -15.96 -8.62
N LEU A 170 13.64 -16.11 -7.75
CA LEU A 170 13.81 -16.13 -6.30
C LEU A 170 14.61 -17.36 -5.84
N ARG A 171 15.69 -17.10 -5.09
CA ARG A 171 16.52 -18.16 -4.47
C ARG A 171 15.99 -18.62 -3.11
N ARG A 172 15.13 -17.82 -2.49
CA ARG A 172 14.43 -18.07 -1.22
C ARG A 172 13.04 -17.46 -1.32
N ASP A 173 12.13 -17.93 -0.47
CA ASP A 173 10.83 -17.29 -0.30
C ASP A 173 11.04 -15.83 0.15
N ILE A 174 10.19 -14.92 -0.30
CA ILE A 174 10.07 -13.61 0.35
C ILE A 174 9.31 -13.85 1.66
N PRO A 175 9.85 -13.43 2.82
CA PRO A 175 9.22 -13.70 4.11
C PRO A 175 8.00 -12.79 4.33
N GLN A 176 8.13 -11.76 5.16
CA GLN A 176 7.04 -10.83 5.51
C GLN A 176 7.00 -9.70 4.52
N ALA A 177 6.27 -9.86 3.42
CA ALA A 177 6.21 -8.86 2.35
C ALA A 177 5.15 -7.80 2.69
N GLU A 178 5.58 -6.56 2.93
CA GLU A 178 4.76 -5.49 3.55
C GLU A 178 4.64 -4.22 2.68
N GLY A 179 5.21 -4.22 1.49
CA GLY A 179 5.09 -3.05 0.62
C GLY A 179 5.36 -3.38 -0.83
N ILE A 180 4.68 -2.67 -1.72
CA ILE A 180 4.71 -2.91 -3.16
C ILE A 180 4.59 -1.60 -3.92
N ALA A 181 5.38 -1.45 -4.98
CA ALA A 181 5.32 -0.30 -5.88
C ALA A 181 5.69 -0.73 -7.30
N SER A 182 5.22 0.00 -8.31
CA SER A 182 5.63 -0.21 -9.71
C SER A 182 5.93 1.11 -10.42
N ASP A 183 6.66 1.04 -11.53
CA ASP A 183 6.91 2.16 -12.43
C ASP A 183 6.19 1.98 -13.78
N ASP A 184 6.37 2.96 -14.67
CA ASP A 184 5.89 2.94 -16.04
C ASP A 184 6.76 2.09 -16.99
N ARG A 185 7.72 1.31 -16.47
CA ARG A 185 8.71 0.52 -17.22
C ARG A 185 8.69 -0.97 -16.88
N ASP A 186 7.55 -1.48 -16.44
CA ASP A 186 7.38 -2.89 -16.05
C ASP A 186 8.33 -3.32 -14.90
N THR A 187 8.71 -2.40 -14.01
CA THR A 187 9.45 -2.72 -12.79
C THR A 187 8.49 -2.83 -11.61
N LEU A 188 8.67 -3.88 -10.80
CA LEU A 188 7.97 -4.09 -9.55
C LEU A 188 8.97 -4.11 -8.40
N TRP A 189 8.72 -3.32 -7.37
CA TRP A 189 9.46 -3.35 -6.11
C TRP A 189 8.61 -3.96 -5.02
N ILE A 190 9.23 -4.79 -4.18
CA ILE A 190 8.64 -5.33 -2.97
C ILE A 190 9.62 -5.10 -1.82
N VAL A 191 9.12 -4.59 -0.70
CA VAL A 191 9.86 -4.53 0.56
C VAL A 191 9.34 -5.59 1.52
N SER A 192 10.22 -6.11 2.37
CA SER A 192 9.88 -7.20 3.28
C SER A 192 10.67 -7.12 4.58
N GLU A 193 10.09 -7.55 5.69
CA GLU A 193 10.80 -7.57 6.98
C GLU A 193 12.00 -8.53 6.96
N PRO A 194 13.04 -8.24 7.78
CA PRO A 194 13.19 -7.03 8.59
C PRO A 194 13.61 -5.79 7.79
N ASN A 195 14.21 -5.96 6.62
CA ASN A 195 14.74 -4.86 5.79
C ASN A 195 15.17 -5.34 4.38
N LEU A 196 14.46 -6.31 3.82
CA LEU A 196 14.74 -6.88 2.50
C LEU A 196 14.09 -6.04 1.41
N PHE A 197 14.81 -5.86 0.30
CA PHE A 197 14.37 -5.13 -0.88
C PHE A 197 14.49 -6.01 -2.11
N TYR A 198 13.41 -6.11 -2.87
CA TYR A 198 13.32 -6.91 -4.09
C TYR A 198 12.93 -6.01 -5.25
N ARG A 199 13.61 -6.19 -6.38
CA ARG A 199 13.25 -5.58 -7.66
C ARG A 199 13.06 -6.67 -8.71
N PHE A 200 11.90 -6.66 -9.34
CA PHE A 200 11.57 -7.50 -10.48
C PHE A 200 11.47 -6.63 -11.71
N THR A 201 12.27 -6.95 -12.73
CA THR A 201 12.21 -6.29 -14.03
C THR A 201 11.84 -7.30 -15.08
N ARG A 202 11.00 -6.91 -16.03
CA ARG A 202 10.72 -7.75 -17.19
C ARG A 202 11.98 -7.86 -18.06
N THR A 203 12.58 -9.05 -18.10
CA THR A 203 13.53 -9.36 -19.17
C THR A 203 12.76 -9.47 -20.48
N ALA A 204 13.15 -8.69 -21.49
CA ALA A 204 12.68 -8.91 -22.84
C ALA A 204 12.92 -10.37 -23.21
N SER A 205 11.86 -11.08 -23.57
CA SER A 205 11.97 -12.42 -24.15
C SER A 205 12.82 -12.33 -25.41
N SER A 206 14.02 -12.90 -25.35
CA SER A 206 14.86 -13.24 -26.51
C SER A 206 14.23 -14.32 -27.36
#